data_AF-A0A537K3R7-F1
#
_entry.id   AF-A0A537K3R7-F1
#
_cell.length_a   1.000
_cell.length_b   1.000
_cell.length_c   1.000
_cell.angle_alpha   90.00
_cell.angle_beta   90.00
_cell.angle_gamma   90.00
#
_symmetry.space_group_name_H-M   'P 1'
#
loop_
_entity.id
_entity.type
_entity.pdbx_description
1 polymer ?
#
loop_
_entity_poly.entity_id
_entity_poly.type
_entity_poly.pdbx_seq_one_letter_code
_entity_poly.pdbx_strand_id
1 'polypeptide(L)'
;MGNSSQFGFGLKNIHWSLNTTLLLIFAQLTIQTFFSFMRVYLLTAVGERSLADMRKDVYSKLLTMPMSFFTEKRVGELSNRISSDLSQIQDAISFTLAEFLRGVFTLVIGLFFIFWISPKLALVMLSVVPLLAIVAVVFGRRIRKMSRKTQDQLADSGTIVQETFHGISIVKAFTSEFYEISRYVKSLKAVVSTAISNARYRGAFVAFMIFSLFGTLAFVVWFGGRMIQQPGSGFTIGSLIMFVIFSMFVGGTFAGFADMFSQLQKTLGATQSVREILRSDGEPVDIKQIIVEPQHVLKGNVRFEHV
;
A
#
# COMPACT_ATOMS: atom_id res chain seq x y z
N MET A 1 -1.67 48.12 22.19
CA MET A 1 -0.82 46.90 22.18
C MET A 1 -1.53 45.85 21.34
N GLY A 2 -1.00 45.58 20.14
CA GLY A 2 -1.61 44.67 19.18
C GLY A 2 -0.56 44.27 18.15
N ASN A 3 0.41 43.49 18.60
CA ASN A 3 1.42 42.89 17.75
C ASN A 3 0.99 41.44 17.48
N SER A 4 0.25 41.22 16.40
CA SER A 4 -0.06 39.87 15.93
C SER A 4 -0.15 39.86 14.40
N SER A 5 0.65 38.97 13.82
CA SER A 5 0.67 38.52 12.41
C SER A 5 1.15 39.50 11.33
N GLN A 6 2.43 39.89 11.36
CA GLN A 6 3.15 40.46 10.20
C GLN A 6 4.14 39.48 9.53
N PHE A 7 4.13 38.20 9.89
CA PHE A 7 5.15 37.26 9.37
C PHE A 7 5.00 36.94 7.86
N GLY A 8 3.80 37.10 7.29
CA GLY A 8 3.52 36.74 5.88
C GLY A 8 3.60 37.91 4.88
N PHE A 9 3.48 39.16 5.31
CA PHE A 9 3.41 40.32 4.41
C PHE A 9 4.79 40.88 4.02
N GLY A 10 5.82 40.67 4.85
CA GLY A 10 7.18 41.17 4.58
C GLY A 10 7.91 40.47 3.42
N LEU A 11 7.54 39.22 3.10
CA LEU A 11 8.15 38.45 2.00
C LEU A 11 7.64 38.84 0.61
N LYS A 12 6.49 39.51 0.51
CA LYS A 12 5.88 39.90 -0.77
C LYS A 12 6.64 41.04 -1.47
N ASN A 13 7.44 41.80 -0.71
CA ASN A 13 8.17 42.98 -1.19
C ASN A 13 9.70 42.77 -1.26
N ILE A 14 10.20 41.56 -0.97
CA ILE A 14 11.64 41.27 -1.08
C ILE A 14 11.91 40.71 -2.48
N HIS A 15 12.38 41.59 -3.37
CA HIS A 15 12.90 41.20 -4.68
C HIS A 15 14.33 40.67 -4.52
N TRP A 16 14.46 39.38 -4.22
CA TRP A 16 15.75 38.71 -4.20
C TRP A 16 16.35 38.68 -5.60
N SER A 17 17.67 38.90 -5.71
CA SER A 17 18.38 38.66 -6.97
C SER A 17 18.16 37.23 -7.44
N LEU A 18 18.15 37.01 -8.77
CA LEU A 18 18.03 35.69 -9.37
C LEU A 18 19.07 34.72 -8.78
N ASN A 19 20.30 35.20 -8.56
CA ASN A 19 21.38 34.42 -7.98
C ASN A 19 21.06 34.01 -6.54
N THR A 20 20.46 34.90 -5.73
CA THR A 20 20.10 34.58 -4.35
C THR A 20 18.93 33.59 -4.29
N THR A 21 17.93 33.74 -5.17
CA THR A 21 16.83 32.77 -5.27
C THR A 21 17.34 31.39 -5.66
N LEU A 22 18.27 31.32 -6.61
CA LEU A 22 18.93 30.08 -7.01
C LEU A 22 19.70 29.44 -5.85
N LEU A 23 20.48 30.23 -5.11
CA LEU A 23 21.20 29.76 -3.92
C LEU A 23 20.26 29.24 -2.83
N LEU A 24 19.12 29.90 -2.61
CA LEU A 24 18.10 29.44 -1.65
C LEU A 24 17.46 28.12 -2.08
N ILE A 25 17.18 27.93 -3.38
CA ILE A 25 16.68 26.66 -3.91
C ILE A 25 17.72 25.56 -3.72
N PHE A 26 19.00 25.80 -4.05
CA PHE A 26 20.06 24.83 -3.82
C PHE A 26 20.22 24.49 -2.34
N ALA A 27 20.21 25.49 -1.46
CA ALA A 27 20.26 25.27 -0.01
C ALA A 27 19.07 24.41 0.47
N GLN A 28 17.85 24.71 0.02
CA GLN A 28 16.66 23.93 0.33
C GLN A 28 16.79 22.47 -0.18
N LEU A 29 17.28 22.26 -1.40
CA LEU A 29 17.48 20.93 -1.98
C LEU A 29 18.56 20.13 -1.24
N THR A 30 19.66 20.77 -0.85
CA THR A 30 20.72 20.13 -0.04
C THR A 30 20.15 19.66 1.30
N ILE A 31 19.42 20.54 2.00
CA ILE A 31 18.76 20.20 3.26
C ILE A 31 17.78 19.04 3.06
N GLN A 32 16.89 19.16 2.07
CA GLN A 32 15.90 18.12 1.77
C GLN A 32 16.55 16.77 1.47
N THR A 33 17.60 16.74 0.66
CA THR A 33 18.32 15.51 0.29
C THR A 33 18.96 14.86 1.52
N PHE A 34 19.62 15.66 2.35
CA PHE A 34 20.25 15.19 3.59
C PHE A 34 19.22 14.56 4.54
N PHE A 35 18.12 15.26 4.82
CA PHE A 35 17.04 14.74 5.68
C PHE A 35 16.36 13.51 5.07
N SER A 36 16.18 13.48 3.74
CA SER A 36 15.60 12.32 3.06
C SER A 36 16.50 11.09 3.18
N PHE A 37 17.81 11.25 2.99
CA PHE A 37 18.79 10.16 3.19
C PHE A 37 18.76 9.66 4.64
N MET A 38 18.86 10.56 5.60
CA MET A 38 18.85 10.21 7.02
C MET A 38 17.55 9.49 7.41
N ARG A 39 16.39 9.97 6.96
CA ARG A 39 15.10 9.31 7.18
C ARG A 39 15.09 7.89 6.63
N VAL A 40 15.49 7.70 5.37
CA VAL A 40 15.49 6.37 4.73
C VAL A 40 16.45 5.43 5.44
N TYR A 41 17.68 5.86 5.72
CA TYR A 41 18.67 5.03 6.40
C TYR A 41 18.22 4.63 7.81
N LEU A 42 17.78 5.59 8.63
CA LEU A 42 17.41 5.33 10.02
C LEU A 42 16.17 4.43 10.13
N LEU A 43 15.13 4.68 9.32
CA LEU A 43 13.93 3.84 9.32
C LEU A 43 14.22 2.42 8.82
N THR A 44 15.04 2.26 7.79
CA THR A 44 15.46 0.93 7.33
C THR A 44 16.29 0.21 8.40
N ALA A 45 17.24 0.90 9.05
CA ALA A 45 18.08 0.29 10.08
C ALA A 45 17.25 -0.17 11.30
N VAL A 46 16.30 0.65 11.76
CA VAL A 46 15.38 0.29 12.84
C VAL A 46 14.43 -0.84 12.40
N GLY A 47 13.92 -0.76 11.17
CA GLY A 47 13.06 -1.77 10.58
C GLY A 47 13.70 -3.15 10.52
N GLU A 48 14.91 -3.25 9.97
CA GLU A 48 15.64 -4.52 9.86
C GLU A 48 15.99 -5.12 11.22
N ARG A 49 16.41 -4.29 12.19
CA ARG A 49 16.64 -4.76 13.56
C ARG A 49 15.36 -5.29 14.21
N SER A 50 14.26 -4.54 14.07
CA SER A 50 12.95 -4.96 14.60
C SER A 50 12.48 -6.26 13.94
N LEU A 51 12.69 -6.42 12.64
CA LEU A 51 12.35 -7.64 11.91
C LEU A 51 13.19 -8.83 12.38
N ALA A 52 14.48 -8.63 12.64
CA ALA A 52 15.34 -9.68 13.20
C ALA A 52 14.85 -10.13 14.58
N ASP A 53 14.51 -9.18 15.46
CA ASP A 53 13.96 -9.48 16.79
C ASP A 53 12.61 -10.21 16.69
N MET A 54 11.69 -9.74 15.86
CA MET A 54 10.41 -10.42 15.63
C MET A 54 10.58 -11.84 15.08
N ARG A 55 11.52 -12.05 14.13
CA ARG A 55 11.82 -13.37 13.60
C ARG A 55 12.37 -14.29 14.69
N LYS A 56 13.25 -13.78 15.54
CA LYS A 56 13.80 -14.52 16.67
C LYS A 56 12.69 -14.92 17.66
N ASP A 57 11.80 -14.01 18.01
CA ASP A 57 10.72 -14.26 18.97
C ASP A 57 9.72 -15.29 18.42
N VAL A 58 9.27 -15.13 17.16
CA VAL A 58 8.34 -16.06 16.53
C VAL A 58 8.99 -17.44 16.35
N TYR A 59 10.24 -17.49 15.91
CA TYR A 59 10.96 -18.76 15.76
C TYR A 59 11.13 -19.48 17.09
N SER A 60 11.56 -18.76 18.13
CA SER A 60 11.71 -19.32 19.48
C SER A 60 10.37 -19.83 20.03
N LYS A 61 9.29 -19.07 19.82
CA LYS A 61 7.95 -19.49 20.23
C LYS A 61 7.49 -20.73 19.49
N LEU A 62 7.70 -20.80 18.17
CA LEU A 62 7.33 -21.97 17.37
C LEU A 62 8.02 -23.25 17.88
N LEU A 63 9.29 -23.17 18.27
CA LEU A 63 10.01 -24.33 18.83
C LEU A 63 9.46 -24.83 20.17
N THR A 64 8.69 -24.02 20.88
CA THR A 64 8.03 -24.42 22.15
C THR A 64 6.62 -24.96 21.94
N MET A 65 6.12 -25.03 20.71
CA MET A 65 4.74 -25.45 20.45
C MET A 65 4.57 -26.97 20.58
N PRO A 66 3.41 -27.44 21.07
CA PRO A 66 3.15 -28.88 21.18
C PRO A 66 3.01 -29.56 19.82
N MET A 67 3.25 -30.87 19.77
CA MET A 67 3.19 -31.63 18.52
C MET A 67 1.81 -31.62 17.83
N SER A 68 0.74 -31.44 18.60
CA SER A 68 -0.62 -31.24 18.07
C SER A 68 -0.70 -30.02 17.13
N PHE A 69 -0.02 -28.93 17.47
CA PHE A 69 0.02 -27.72 16.65
C PHE A 69 0.64 -27.99 15.26
N PHE A 70 1.73 -28.76 15.23
CA PHE A 70 2.41 -29.13 13.98
C PHE A 70 1.66 -30.18 13.16
N THR A 71 0.74 -30.92 13.77
CA THR A 71 -0.13 -31.86 13.08
C THR A 71 -1.29 -31.13 12.38
N GLU A 72 -1.75 -30.01 12.94
CA GLU A 72 -2.82 -29.18 12.39
C GLU A 72 -2.34 -28.17 11.34
N LYS A 73 -1.12 -27.62 11.51
CA LYS A 73 -0.59 -26.56 10.64
C LYS A 73 0.45 -27.08 9.66
N ARG A 74 0.39 -26.64 8.41
CA ARG A 74 1.38 -27.01 7.37
C ARG A 74 2.69 -26.27 7.59
N VAL A 75 3.82 -26.97 7.46
CA VAL A 75 5.17 -26.37 7.59
C VAL A 75 5.37 -25.18 6.64
N GLY A 76 4.86 -25.27 5.40
CA GLY A 76 4.93 -24.18 4.44
C GLY A 76 4.13 -22.93 4.87
N GLU A 77 3.05 -23.09 5.62
CA GLU A 77 2.31 -21.95 6.19
C GLU A 77 3.17 -21.26 7.25
N LEU A 78 3.76 -22.01 8.18
CA LEU A 78 4.60 -21.46 9.25
C LEU A 78 5.84 -20.73 8.70
N SER A 79 6.47 -21.28 7.66
CA SER A 79 7.58 -20.62 6.97
C SER A 79 7.16 -19.28 6.34
N ASN A 80 5.96 -19.22 5.74
CA ASN A 80 5.41 -17.97 5.20
C ASN A 80 5.11 -16.94 6.28
N ARG A 81 4.70 -17.36 7.49
CA ARG A 81 4.51 -16.43 8.63
C ARG A 81 5.82 -15.75 9.03
N ILE A 82 6.91 -16.50 9.14
CA ILE A 82 8.23 -15.95 9.53
C ILE A 82 8.82 -15.05 8.44
N SER A 83 8.62 -15.40 7.17
CA SER A 83 9.18 -14.66 6.05
C SER A 83 8.29 -13.50 5.63
N SER A 84 7.12 -13.78 5.05
CA SER A 84 6.24 -12.80 4.41
C SER A 84 5.47 -11.94 5.40
N ASP A 85 4.84 -12.52 6.43
CA ASP A 85 3.98 -11.75 7.34
C ASP A 85 4.81 -10.78 8.19
N LEU A 86 5.96 -11.23 8.70
CA LEU A 86 6.86 -10.36 9.46
C LEU A 86 7.46 -9.25 8.59
N SER A 87 7.85 -9.53 7.34
CA SER A 87 8.31 -8.49 6.42
C SER A 87 7.20 -7.47 6.12
N GLN A 88 5.95 -7.91 5.93
CA GLN A 88 4.81 -7.01 5.74
C GLN A 88 4.55 -6.09 6.95
N ILE A 89 4.84 -6.55 8.17
CA ILE A 89 4.76 -5.73 9.39
C ILE A 89 5.91 -4.72 9.43
N GLN A 90 7.13 -5.17 9.13
CA GLN A 90 8.30 -4.29 9.08
C GLN A 90 8.15 -3.20 8.01
N ASP A 91 7.68 -3.53 6.81
CA ASP A 91 7.44 -2.55 5.74
C ASP A 91 6.49 -1.45 6.18
N ALA A 92 5.45 -1.82 6.94
CA ALA A 92 4.49 -0.85 7.43
C ALA A 92 5.08 0.14 8.44
N ILE A 93 5.97 -0.33 9.30
CA ILE A 93 6.64 0.50 10.32
C ILE A 93 7.71 1.37 9.65
N SER A 94 8.48 0.80 8.72
CA SER A 94 9.63 1.46 8.09
C SER A 94 9.24 2.44 6.98
N PHE A 95 8.23 2.11 6.18
CA PHE A 95 7.89 2.87 4.97
C PHE A 95 6.47 3.43 5.01
N THR A 96 5.46 2.58 5.21
CA THR A 96 4.05 3.00 5.14
C THR A 96 3.75 4.07 6.19
N LEU A 97 4.20 3.95 7.44
CA LEU A 97 3.93 4.98 8.45
C LEU A 97 4.58 6.32 8.09
N ALA A 98 5.81 6.30 7.59
CA ALA A 98 6.53 7.51 7.21
C ALA A 98 5.91 8.22 6.00
N GLU A 99 5.47 7.46 5.01
CA GLU A 99 4.71 7.99 3.86
C GLU A 99 3.35 8.53 4.27
N PHE A 100 2.67 7.89 5.22
CA PHE A 100 1.40 8.35 5.74
C PHE A 100 1.54 9.71 6.41
N LEU A 101 2.50 9.84 7.32
CA LEU A 101 2.80 11.12 7.99
C LEU A 101 3.16 12.20 6.98
N ARG A 102 4.03 11.90 6.02
CA ARG A 102 4.38 12.83 4.92
C ARG A 102 3.14 13.26 4.15
N GLY A 103 2.25 12.32 3.82
CA GLY A 103 0.99 12.57 3.14
C GLY A 103 0.09 13.52 3.93
N VAL A 104 -0.06 13.28 5.23
CA VAL A 104 -0.84 14.15 6.14
C VAL A 104 -0.26 15.56 6.19
N PHE A 105 1.06 15.72 6.37
CA PHE A 105 1.69 17.03 6.36
C PHE A 105 1.52 17.75 5.01
N THR A 106 1.71 17.03 3.91
CA THR A 106 1.57 17.59 2.56
C THR A 106 0.13 18.03 2.30
N LEU A 107 -0.85 17.26 2.77
CA LEU A 107 -2.27 17.59 2.65
C LEU A 107 -2.62 18.84 3.47
N VAL A 108 -2.23 18.87 4.75
CA VAL A 108 -2.55 20.01 5.65
C VAL A 108 -1.88 21.30 5.17
N ILE A 109 -0.57 21.24 4.89
CA ILE A 109 0.20 22.40 4.43
C ILE A 109 -0.26 22.83 3.03
N GLY A 110 -0.45 21.88 2.12
CA GLY A 110 -0.91 22.14 0.76
C GLY A 110 -2.29 22.78 0.73
N LEU A 111 -3.26 22.25 1.48
CA LEU A 111 -4.59 22.85 1.61
C LEU A 111 -4.51 24.25 2.20
N PHE A 112 -3.72 24.45 3.26
CA PHE A 112 -3.52 25.77 3.84
C PHE A 112 -3.05 26.79 2.79
N PHE A 113 -2.02 26.46 1.99
CA PHE A 113 -1.53 27.35 0.93
C PHE A 113 -2.57 27.59 -0.18
N ILE A 114 -3.29 26.55 -0.61
CA ILE A 114 -4.34 26.67 -1.64
C ILE A 114 -5.45 27.62 -1.17
N PHE A 115 -5.92 27.47 0.07
CA PHE A 115 -6.94 28.35 0.66
C PHE A 115 -6.42 29.77 0.88
N TRP A 116 -5.15 29.92 1.26
CA TRP A 116 -4.51 31.23 1.43
C TRP A 116 -4.37 31.99 0.11
N ILE A 117 -4.08 31.28 -1.00
CA ILE A 117 -3.96 31.89 -2.34
C ILE A 117 -5.32 32.34 -2.88
N SER A 118 -6.33 31.46 -2.89
CA SER A 118 -7.67 31.79 -3.36
C SER A 118 -8.71 30.82 -2.81
N PRO A 119 -9.53 31.23 -1.82
CA PRO A 119 -10.60 30.40 -1.29
C PRO A 119 -11.62 29.97 -2.36
N LYS A 120 -11.88 30.84 -3.35
CA LYS A 120 -12.83 30.55 -4.44
C LYS A 120 -12.35 29.41 -5.32
N LEU A 121 -11.09 29.46 -5.75
CA LEU A 121 -10.48 28.38 -6.55
C LEU A 121 -10.30 27.10 -5.72
N ALA A 122 -9.97 27.23 -4.44
CA ALA A 122 -9.85 26.10 -3.51
C ALA A 122 -11.16 25.30 -3.42
N LEU A 123 -12.30 25.98 -3.23
CA LEU A 123 -13.62 25.34 -3.15
C LEU A 123 -14.00 24.64 -4.45
N VAL A 124 -13.73 25.28 -5.61
CA VAL A 124 -13.94 24.67 -6.92
C VAL A 124 -13.13 23.37 -7.03
N MET A 125 -11.83 23.41 -6.75
CA MET A 125 -10.95 22.24 -6.84
C MET A 125 -11.39 21.14 -5.86
N LEU A 126 -11.73 21.51 -4.63
CA LEU A 126 -12.18 20.57 -3.61
C LEU A 126 -13.54 19.94 -3.95
N SER A 127 -14.42 20.64 -4.67
CA SER A 127 -15.72 20.10 -5.12
C SER A 127 -15.59 18.98 -6.16
N VAL A 128 -14.48 18.92 -6.90
CA VAL A 128 -14.19 17.85 -7.85
C VAL A 128 -13.86 16.54 -7.13
N VAL A 129 -13.24 16.62 -5.95
CA VAL A 129 -12.83 15.44 -5.16
C VAL A 129 -14.01 14.50 -4.81
N PRO A 130 -15.12 14.97 -4.19
CA PRO A 130 -16.25 14.09 -3.89
C PRO A 130 -16.92 13.55 -5.16
N LEU A 131 -16.98 14.32 -6.25
CA LEU A 131 -17.50 13.85 -7.53
C LEU A 131 -16.66 12.67 -8.06
N LEU A 132 -15.33 12.80 -8.06
CA LEU A 132 -14.42 11.73 -8.45
C LEU A 132 -14.53 10.52 -7.53
N ALA A 133 -14.66 10.74 -6.22
CA ALA A 133 -14.82 9.66 -5.24
C ALA A 133 -16.09 8.85 -5.49
N ILE A 134 -17.24 9.51 -5.76
CA ILE A 134 -18.50 8.83 -6.08
C ILE A 134 -18.33 7.97 -7.33
N VAL A 135 -17.75 8.53 -8.40
CA VAL A 135 -17.52 7.79 -9.65
C VAL A 135 -16.58 6.61 -9.43
N ALA A 136 -15.49 6.81 -8.67
CA ALA A 136 -14.56 5.74 -8.32
C ALA A 136 -15.23 4.60 -7.54
N VAL A 137 -16.13 4.90 -6.61
CA VAL A 137 -16.89 3.88 -5.88
C VAL A 137 -17.83 3.12 -6.81
N VAL A 138 -18.55 3.81 -7.69
CA VAL A 138 -19.49 3.20 -8.65
C VAL A 138 -18.77 2.26 -9.62
N PHE A 139 -17.72 2.76 -10.29
CA PHE A 139 -16.92 1.95 -11.20
C PHE A 139 -16.15 0.84 -10.46
N GLY A 140 -15.56 1.15 -9.31
CA GLY A 140 -14.80 0.21 -8.50
C GLY A 140 -15.63 -0.99 -8.04
N ARG A 141 -16.89 -0.79 -7.60
CA ARG A 141 -17.81 -1.88 -7.27
C ARG A 141 -18.07 -2.79 -8.47
N ARG A 142 -18.29 -2.21 -9.65
CA ARG A 142 -18.56 -2.97 -10.88
C ARG A 142 -17.34 -3.76 -11.34
N ILE A 143 -16.17 -3.11 -11.35
CA ILE A 143 -14.88 -3.72 -11.69
C ILE A 143 -14.60 -4.89 -10.74
N ARG A 144 -14.75 -4.69 -9.42
CA ARG A 144 -14.51 -5.75 -8.42
C ARG A 144 -15.44 -6.95 -8.63
N LYS A 145 -16.72 -6.72 -8.91
CA LYS A 145 -17.69 -7.79 -9.20
C LYS A 145 -17.31 -8.59 -10.45
N MET A 146 -16.91 -7.90 -11.52
CA MET A 146 -16.50 -8.54 -12.78
C MET A 146 -15.17 -9.29 -12.64
N SER A 147 -14.21 -8.72 -11.90
CA SER A 147 -12.93 -9.38 -11.58
C SER A 147 -13.14 -10.70 -10.82
N ARG A 148 -14.03 -10.71 -9.81
CA ARG A 148 -14.37 -11.97 -9.11
C ARG A 148 -14.98 -12.98 -10.06
N LYS A 149 -15.97 -12.57 -10.87
CA LYS A 149 -16.58 -13.46 -11.88
C LYS A 149 -15.56 -14.06 -12.85
N THR A 150 -14.57 -13.27 -13.30
CA THR A 150 -13.48 -13.79 -14.15
C THR A 150 -12.62 -14.82 -13.40
N GLN A 151 -12.31 -14.60 -12.12
CA GLN A 151 -11.56 -15.55 -11.30
C GLN A 151 -12.35 -16.85 -11.08
N ASP A 152 -13.65 -16.76 -10.79
CA ASP A 152 -14.52 -17.92 -10.61
C ASP A 152 -14.58 -18.77 -11.90
N GLN A 153 -14.81 -18.13 -13.06
CA GLN A 153 -14.81 -18.82 -14.35
C GLN A 153 -13.44 -19.42 -14.70
N LEU A 154 -12.35 -18.79 -14.27
CA LEU A 154 -11.00 -19.34 -14.46
C LEU A 154 -10.78 -20.57 -13.57
N ALA A 155 -11.28 -20.57 -12.34
CA ALA A 155 -11.26 -21.74 -11.46
C ALA A 155 -12.08 -22.91 -12.04
N ASP A 156 -13.25 -22.63 -12.60
CA ASP A 156 -14.07 -23.63 -13.32
C ASP A 156 -13.30 -24.24 -14.51
N SER A 157 -12.58 -23.40 -15.27
CA SER A 157 -11.72 -23.90 -16.36
C SER A 157 -10.54 -24.74 -15.86
N GLY A 158 -10.00 -24.45 -14.68
CA GLY A 158 -8.99 -25.26 -14.03
C GLY A 158 -9.52 -26.63 -13.58
N THR A 159 -10.78 -26.70 -13.18
CA THR A 159 -11.46 -27.96 -12.83
C THR A 159 -11.52 -28.91 -14.03
N ILE A 160 -11.81 -28.40 -15.23
CA ILE A 160 -11.76 -29.18 -16.49
C ILE A 160 -10.38 -29.81 -16.66
N VAL A 161 -9.30 -29.03 -16.52
CA VAL A 161 -7.92 -29.52 -16.65
C VAL A 161 -7.62 -30.59 -15.61
N GLN A 162 -8.04 -30.39 -14.37
CA GLN A 162 -7.85 -31.34 -13.29
C GLN A 162 -8.56 -32.67 -13.57
N GLU A 163 -9.82 -32.64 -14.03
CA GLU A 163 -10.56 -33.83 -14.44
C GLU A 163 -9.87 -34.57 -15.61
N THR A 164 -9.47 -33.83 -16.65
CA THR A 164 -8.82 -34.40 -17.84
C THR A 164 -7.51 -35.09 -17.49
N PHE A 165 -6.67 -34.48 -16.63
CA PHE A 165 -5.40 -35.10 -16.23
C PHE A 165 -5.56 -36.22 -15.22
N HIS A 166 -6.53 -36.13 -14.31
CA HIS A 166 -6.85 -37.23 -13.42
C HIS A 166 -7.35 -38.47 -14.19
N GLY A 167 -8.15 -38.27 -15.24
CA GLY A 167 -8.70 -39.31 -16.13
C GLY A 167 -7.95 -39.50 -17.45
N ILE A 168 -6.67 -39.16 -17.53
CA ILE A 168 -5.96 -39.07 -18.83
C ILE A 168 -5.94 -40.39 -19.61
N SER A 169 -5.87 -41.52 -18.92
CA SER A 169 -5.93 -42.85 -19.53
C SER A 169 -7.25 -43.10 -20.25
N ILE A 170 -8.38 -42.63 -19.70
CA ILE A 170 -9.72 -42.76 -20.30
C ILE A 170 -9.79 -41.89 -21.56
N VAL A 171 -9.35 -40.63 -21.47
CA VAL A 171 -9.35 -39.71 -22.62
C VAL A 171 -8.55 -40.29 -23.80
N LYS A 172 -7.40 -40.92 -23.51
CA LYS A 172 -6.56 -41.59 -24.51
C LYS A 172 -7.18 -42.89 -25.05
N ALA A 173 -7.78 -43.70 -24.19
CA ALA A 173 -8.43 -44.95 -24.58
C ALA A 173 -9.61 -44.73 -25.54
N PHE A 174 -10.35 -43.63 -25.34
CA PHE A 174 -11.51 -43.25 -26.16
C PHE A 174 -11.20 -42.17 -27.22
N THR A 175 -9.91 -41.88 -27.48
CA THR A 175 -9.46 -40.87 -28.49
C THR A 175 -10.26 -39.56 -28.44
N SER A 176 -10.57 -39.10 -27.22
CA SER A 176 -11.47 -37.99 -26.95
C SER A 176 -10.76 -36.64 -26.74
N GLU A 177 -9.51 -36.50 -27.18
CA GLU A 177 -8.72 -35.28 -26.98
C GLU A 177 -9.37 -34.04 -27.59
N PHE A 178 -9.96 -34.17 -28.79
CA PHE A 178 -10.64 -33.05 -29.45
C PHE A 178 -11.86 -32.57 -28.65
N TYR A 179 -12.57 -33.48 -28.00
CA TYR A 179 -13.71 -33.16 -27.15
C TYR A 179 -13.26 -32.36 -25.92
N GLU A 180 -12.23 -32.82 -25.21
CA GLU A 180 -11.69 -32.14 -24.03
C GLU A 180 -11.10 -30.75 -24.37
N ILE A 181 -10.38 -30.64 -25.50
CA ILE A 181 -9.89 -29.36 -26.01
C ILE A 181 -11.07 -28.41 -26.28
N SER A 182 -12.13 -28.89 -26.94
CA SER A 182 -13.32 -28.09 -27.24
C SER A 182 -14.06 -27.64 -25.97
N ARG A 183 -14.15 -28.52 -24.98
CA ARG A 183 -14.74 -28.26 -23.65
C ARG A 183 -13.97 -27.13 -22.94
N TYR A 184 -12.64 -27.21 -22.92
CA TYR A 184 -11.78 -26.17 -22.34
C TYR A 184 -11.86 -24.84 -23.09
N VAL A 185 -11.79 -24.86 -24.43
CA VAL A 185 -11.90 -23.66 -25.27
C VAL A 185 -13.24 -22.95 -25.08
N LYS A 186 -14.34 -23.68 -24.94
CA LYS A 186 -15.67 -23.11 -24.65
C LYS A 186 -15.68 -22.38 -23.30
N SER A 187 -15.08 -22.97 -22.27
CA SER A 187 -14.94 -22.34 -20.95
C SER A 187 -14.08 -21.06 -21.03
N LEU A 188 -12.94 -21.13 -21.71
CA LEU A 188 -12.06 -19.97 -21.90
C LEU A 188 -12.74 -18.82 -22.65
N LYS A 189 -13.59 -19.07 -23.65
CA LYS A 189 -14.34 -18.01 -24.34
C LYS A 189 -15.22 -17.22 -23.37
N ALA A 190 -15.83 -17.88 -22.38
CA ALA A 190 -16.62 -17.22 -21.34
C ALA A 190 -15.74 -16.36 -20.41
N VAL A 191 -14.59 -16.89 -19.99
CA VAL A 191 -13.58 -16.15 -19.19
C VAL A 191 -13.16 -14.87 -19.92
N VAL A 192 -12.76 -15.00 -21.18
CA VAL A 192 -12.28 -13.90 -22.02
C VAL A 192 -13.38 -12.85 -22.23
N SER A 193 -14.62 -13.27 -22.51
CA SER A 193 -15.75 -12.33 -22.67
C SER A 193 -16.00 -11.49 -21.40
N THR A 194 -15.99 -12.13 -20.23
CA THR A 194 -16.13 -11.43 -18.94
C THR A 194 -14.93 -10.51 -18.68
N ALA A 195 -13.71 -10.96 -18.99
CA ALA A 195 -12.49 -10.17 -18.82
C ALA A 195 -12.49 -8.92 -19.73
N ILE A 196 -12.90 -9.04 -20.99
CA ILE A 196 -13.06 -7.91 -21.92
C ILE A 196 -14.15 -6.96 -21.44
N SER A 197 -15.26 -7.47 -20.91
CA SER A 197 -16.28 -6.61 -20.29
C SER A 197 -15.72 -5.83 -19.09
N ASN A 198 -14.93 -6.48 -18.22
CA ASN A 198 -14.24 -5.81 -17.12
C ASN A 198 -13.26 -4.74 -17.61
N ALA A 199 -12.49 -5.04 -18.66
CA ALA A 199 -11.56 -4.11 -19.29
C ALA A 199 -12.25 -2.87 -19.84
N ARG A 200 -13.48 -3.00 -20.41
CA ARG A 200 -14.29 -1.85 -20.85
C ARG A 200 -14.64 -0.91 -19.69
N TYR A 201 -15.08 -1.44 -18.55
CA TYR A 201 -15.35 -0.61 -17.37
C TYR A 201 -14.09 0.05 -16.81
N ARG A 202 -12.97 -0.69 -16.77
CA ARG A 202 -11.68 -0.16 -16.34
C ARG A 202 -11.19 0.95 -17.28
N GLY A 203 -11.29 0.74 -18.59
CA GLY A 203 -10.91 1.71 -19.61
C GLY A 203 -11.77 2.98 -19.53
N ALA A 204 -13.08 2.84 -19.41
CA ALA A 204 -13.98 3.98 -19.21
C ALA A 204 -13.68 4.75 -17.91
N PHE A 205 -13.37 4.05 -16.81
CA PHE A 205 -12.96 4.67 -15.56
C PHE A 205 -11.66 5.48 -15.72
N VAL A 206 -10.62 4.89 -16.32
CA VAL A 206 -9.34 5.57 -16.56
C VAL A 206 -9.53 6.79 -17.48
N ALA A 207 -10.29 6.64 -18.57
CA ALA A 207 -10.60 7.74 -19.48
C ALA A 207 -11.32 8.89 -18.76
N PHE A 208 -12.31 8.58 -17.92
CA PHE A 208 -13.02 9.58 -17.11
C PHE A 208 -12.08 10.29 -16.13
N MET A 209 -11.22 9.55 -15.43
CA MET A 209 -10.25 10.13 -14.49
C MET A 209 -9.27 11.08 -15.19
N ILE A 210 -8.74 10.68 -16.35
CA ILE A 210 -7.85 11.51 -17.17
C ILE A 210 -8.57 12.78 -17.63
N PHE A 211 -9.78 12.64 -18.20
CA PHE A 211 -10.58 13.77 -18.64
C PHE A 211 -10.90 14.73 -17.49
N SER A 212 -11.29 14.20 -16.32
CA SER A 212 -11.58 15.02 -15.15
C SER A 212 -10.36 15.74 -14.61
N LEU A 213 -9.18 15.10 -14.60
CA LEU A 213 -7.93 15.71 -14.15
C LEU A 213 -7.54 16.90 -15.04
N PHE A 214 -7.44 16.67 -16.35
CA PHE A 214 -7.09 17.72 -17.30
C PHE A 214 -8.19 18.77 -17.45
N GLY A 215 -9.46 18.37 -17.38
CA GLY A 215 -10.61 19.27 -17.40
C GLY A 215 -10.63 20.20 -16.18
N THR A 216 -10.31 19.68 -14.99
CA THR A 216 -10.18 20.50 -13.78
C THR A 216 -9.03 21.48 -13.89
N LEU A 217 -7.88 21.04 -14.39
CA LEU A 217 -6.72 21.91 -14.60
C LEU A 217 -7.04 23.03 -15.62
N ALA A 218 -7.67 22.69 -16.74
CA ALA A 218 -8.11 23.67 -17.73
C ALA A 218 -9.13 24.66 -17.14
N PHE A 219 -10.09 24.18 -16.35
CA PHE A 219 -11.07 25.02 -15.67
C PHE A 219 -10.42 25.98 -14.67
N VAL A 220 -9.49 25.49 -13.86
CA VAL A 220 -8.72 26.31 -12.88
C VAL A 220 -7.92 27.39 -13.59
N VAL A 221 -7.23 27.05 -14.69
CA VAL A 221 -6.46 28.01 -15.48
C VAL A 221 -7.37 29.05 -16.12
N TRP A 222 -8.51 28.64 -16.69
CA TRP A 222 -9.49 29.56 -17.28
C TRP A 222 -10.10 30.51 -16.23
N PHE A 223 -10.54 29.98 -15.09
CA PHE A 223 -11.12 30.76 -14.01
C PHE A 223 -10.08 31.69 -13.38
N GLY A 224 -8.88 31.19 -13.11
CA GLY A 224 -7.75 31.98 -12.63
C GLY A 224 -7.36 33.07 -13.60
N GLY A 225 -7.34 32.79 -14.91
CA GLY A 225 -7.10 33.76 -15.96
C GLY A 225 -8.10 34.91 -15.96
N ARG A 226 -9.40 34.61 -15.74
CA ARG A 226 -10.43 35.65 -15.54
C ARG A 226 -10.20 36.47 -14.28
N MET A 227 -9.73 35.88 -13.18
CA MET A 227 -9.41 36.62 -11.95
C MET A 227 -8.21 37.56 -12.11
N ILE A 228 -7.22 37.20 -12.93
CA ILE A 228 -6.06 38.06 -13.25
C ILE A 228 -6.51 39.30 -14.05
N GLN A 229 -7.49 39.13 -14.95
CA GLN A 229 -7.99 40.23 -15.78
C GLN A 229 -8.90 41.20 -15.01
N GLN A 230 -9.39 40.82 -13.82
CA GLN A 230 -10.25 41.68 -13.00
C GLN A 230 -9.41 42.76 -12.28
N PRO A 231 -9.64 44.05 -12.55
CA PRO A 231 -8.93 45.13 -11.87
C PRO A 231 -9.16 45.09 -10.35
N GLY A 232 -8.09 45.20 -9.56
CA GLY A 232 -8.17 45.26 -8.10
C GLY A 232 -8.21 43.90 -7.37
N SER A 233 -8.15 42.77 -8.08
CA SER A 233 -8.14 41.44 -7.44
C SER A 233 -6.83 41.10 -6.71
N GLY A 234 -5.72 41.72 -7.10
CA GLY A 234 -4.39 41.41 -6.58
C GLY A 234 -3.89 39.98 -6.91
N PHE A 235 -4.64 39.24 -7.73
CA PHE A 235 -4.34 37.87 -8.13
C PHE A 235 -3.43 37.88 -9.37
N THR A 236 -2.26 37.26 -9.26
CA THR A 236 -1.23 37.31 -10.30
C THR A 236 -1.06 35.97 -11.00
N ILE A 237 -0.38 35.96 -12.15
CA ILE A 237 -0.01 34.72 -12.84
C ILE A 237 0.86 33.81 -11.97
N GLY A 238 1.72 34.39 -11.12
CA GLY A 238 2.52 33.66 -10.14
C GLY A 238 1.65 32.95 -9.11
N SER A 239 0.60 33.61 -8.60
CA SER A 239 -0.38 33.01 -7.70
C SER A 239 -1.12 31.84 -8.34
N LEU A 240 -1.46 31.94 -9.63
CA LEU A 240 -2.10 30.84 -10.38
C LEU A 240 -1.15 29.65 -10.54
N ILE A 241 0.12 29.87 -10.89
CA ILE A 241 1.12 28.79 -11.02
C ILE A 241 1.34 28.11 -9.66
N MET A 242 1.51 28.88 -8.58
CA MET A 242 1.62 28.34 -7.23
C MET A 242 0.38 27.51 -6.84
N PHE A 243 -0.82 28.01 -7.17
CA PHE A 243 -2.07 27.30 -6.90
C PHE A 243 -2.10 25.94 -7.60
N VAL A 244 -1.73 25.88 -8.88
CA VAL A 244 -1.70 24.63 -9.66
C VAL A 244 -0.66 23.65 -9.09
N ILE A 245 0.54 24.12 -8.75
CA ILE A 245 1.60 23.29 -8.17
C ILE A 245 1.16 22.70 -6.82
N PHE A 246 0.63 23.52 -5.91
CA PHE A 246 0.15 23.01 -4.61
C PHE A 246 -1.06 22.08 -4.77
N SER A 247 -1.96 22.37 -5.71
CA SER A 247 -3.08 21.50 -6.05
C SER A 247 -2.62 20.13 -6.55
N MET A 248 -1.51 20.07 -7.31
CA MET A 248 -0.92 18.82 -7.77
C MET A 248 -0.34 18.01 -6.60
N PHE A 249 0.33 18.65 -5.65
CA PHE A 249 0.81 17.97 -4.44
C PHE A 249 -0.35 17.41 -3.61
N VAL A 250 -1.39 18.19 -3.36
CA VAL A 250 -2.59 17.73 -2.64
C VAL A 250 -3.29 16.61 -3.40
N GLY A 251 -3.52 16.77 -4.71
CA GLY A 251 -4.13 15.74 -5.56
C GLY A 251 -3.34 14.42 -5.56
N GLY A 252 -2.00 14.49 -5.65
CA GLY A 252 -1.12 13.33 -5.60
C GLY A 252 -1.20 12.58 -4.26
N THR A 253 -1.32 13.30 -3.13
CA THR A 253 -1.47 12.64 -1.81
C THR A 253 -2.75 11.85 -1.66
N PHE A 254 -3.87 12.31 -2.25
CA PHE A 254 -5.12 11.57 -2.23
C PHE A 254 -5.02 10.20 -2.92
N ALA A 255 -4.31 10.12 -4.05
CA ALA A 255 -4.06 8.86 -4.73
C ALA A 255 -3.21 7.91 -3.87
N GLY A 256 -2.15 8.45 -3.23
CA GLY A 256 -1.30 7.68 -2.33
C GLY A 256 -2.07 7.05 -1.17
N PHE A 257 -3.01 7.77 -0.54
CA PHE A 257 -3.78 7.26 0.59
C PHE A 257 -4.59 5.99 0.28
N ALA A 258 -5.05 5.80 -0.96
CA ALA A 258 -5.74 4.57 -1.35
C ALA A 258 -4.80 3.34 -1.28
N ASP A 259 -3.58 3.49 -1.78
CA ASP A 259 -2.55 2.43 -1.70
C ASP A 259 -2.12 2.18 -0.26
N MET A 260 -1.99 3.25 0.54
CA MET A 260 -1.66 3.13 1.96
C MET A 260 -2.73 2.33 2.73
N PHE A 261 -4.01 2.59 2.47
CA PHE A 261 -5.10 1.87 3.11
C PHE A 261 -5.05 0.36 2.81
N SER A 262 -4.71 -0.01 1.56
CA SER A 262 -4.51 -1.40 1.16
C SER A 262 -3.32 -2.05 1.90
N GLN A 263 -2.20 -1.34 2.00
CA GLN A 263 -1.03 -1.82 2.75
C GLN A 263 -1.35 -2.01 4.24
N LEU A 264 -2.04 -1.06 4.86
CA LEU A 264 -2.47 -1.16 6.26
C LEU A 264 -3.37 -2.38 6.50
N GLN A 265 -4.29 -2.69 5.59
CA GLN A 265 -5.13 -3.90 5.70
C GLN A 265 -4.30 -5.18 5.66
N LYS A 266 -3.32 -5.27 4.75
CA LYS A 266 -2.41 -6.42 4.67
C LYS A 266 -1.61 -6.58 5.96
N THR A 267 -1.06 -5.49 6.47
CA THR A 267 -0.29 -5.49 7.72
C THR A 267 -1.14 -5.87 8.92
N LEU A 268 -2.40 -5.44 9.01
CA LEU A 268 -3.32 -5.88 10.08
C LEU A 268 -3.54 -7.40 10.05
N GLY A 269 -3.73 -7.99 8.86
CA GLY A 269 -3.87 -9.44 8.70
C GLY A 269 -2.60 -10.21 9.09
N ALA A 270 -1.44 -9.73 8.66
CA ALA A 270 -0.14 -10.30 9.03
C ALA A 270 0.10 -10.22 10.55
N THR A 271 -0.19 -9.06 11.15
CA THR A 271 -0.06 -8.83 12.59
C THR A 271 -0.96 -9.78 13.38
N GLN A 272 -2.20 -9.98 12.95
CA GLN A 272 -3.12 -10.89 13.62
C GLN A 272 -2.62 -12.34 13.59
N SER A 273 -2.10 -12.78 12.44
CA SER A 273 -1.57 -14.14 12.25
C SER A 273 -0.33 -14.41 13.11
N VAL A 274 0.59 -13.45 13.15
CA VAL A 274 1.80 -13.54 14.00
C VAL A 274 1.43 -13.51 15.49
N ARG A 275 0.48 -12.64 15.87
CA ARG A 275 0.01 -12.53 17.25
C ARG A 275 -0.68 -13.80 17.74
N GLU A 276 -1.38 -14.52 16.87
CA GLU A 276 -1.97 -15.82 17.18
C GLU A 276 -0.89 -16.82 17.62
N ILE A 277 0.22 -16.91 16.88
CA ILE A 277 1.36 -17.79 17.24
C ILE A 277 1.97 -17.36 18.57
N LEU A 278 2.26 -16.06 18.73
CA LEU A 278 2.92 -15.54 19.93
C LEU A 278 2.09 -15.72 21.21
N ARG A 279 0.76 -15.69 21.09
CA ARG A 279 -0.17 -15.85 22.22
C ARG A 279 -0.65 -17.29 22.45
N SER A 280 -0.31 -18.22 21.56
CA SER A 280 -0.69 -19.62 21.76
C SER A 280 0.05 -20.22 22.95
N ASP A 281 -0.59 -21.11 23.69
CA ASP A 281 0.05 -21.81 24.80
C ASP A 281 1.14 -22.75 24.27
N GLY A 282 2.34 -22.63 24.84
CA GLY A 282 3.47 -23.50 24.52
C GLY A 282 3.65 -24.58 25.56
N GLU A 283 4.46 -25.58 25.25
CA GLU A 283 5.00 -26.51 26.23
C GLU A 283 5.90 -25.76 27.22
N PRO A 284 5.96 -26.21 28.50
CA PRO A 284 6.80 -25.60 29.53
C PRO A 284 8.28 -25.97 29.31
N VAL A 285 8.86 -25.50 28.21
CA VAL A 285 10.26 -25.71 27.84
C VAL A 285 11.04 -24.44 28.20
N ASP A 286 12.01 -24.56 29.11
CA ASP A 286 12.96 -23.48 29.35
C ASP A 286 14.03 -23.52 28.25
N ILE A 287 14.02 -22.53 27.35
CA ILE A 287 14.96 -22.42 26.22
C ILE A 287 16.32 -21.85 26.69
N LYS A 288 16.52 -21.64 28.00
CA LYS A 288 17.84 -21.29 28.52
C LYS A 288 18.78 -22.47 28.42
N GLN A 289 19.99 -22.22 27.90
CA GLN A 289 21.05 -23.20 27.95
C GLN A 289 21.41 -23.46 29.42
N ILE A 290 20.96 -24.58 29.96
CA ILE A 290 21.31 -25.01 31.31
C ILE A 290 22.73 -25.56 31.25
N ILE A 291 23.67 -24.87 31.90
CA ILE A 291 25.02 -25.41 32.14
C ILE A 291 24.86 -26.50 33.19
N VAL A 292 24.98 -27.76 32.76
CA VAL A 292 24.86 -28.91 33.65
C VAL A 292 26.10 -28.95 34.54
N GLU A 293 25.90 -28.77 35.84
CA GLU A 293 26.98 -28.90 36.83
C GLU A 293 27.56 -30.33 36.78
N PRO A 294 28.87 -30.53 37.02
CA PRO A 294 29.53 -31.83 36.89
C PRO A 294 28.87 -32.97 37.71
N GLN A 295 28.20 -32.61 38.80
CA GLN A 295 27.49 -33.52 39.69
C GLN A 295 26.18 -34.10 39.10
N HIS A 296 25.61 -33.44 38.10
CA HIS A 296 24.38 -33.86 37.42
C HIS A 296 24.66 -34.60 36.10
N VAL A 297 25.93 -34.92 35.82
CA VAL A 297 26.33 -35.67 34.62
C VAL A 297 26.01 -37.15 34.83
N LEU A 298 24.99 -37.62 34.12
CA LEU A 298 24.56 -39.03 34.15
C LEU A 298 25.65 -39.94 33.56
N LYS A 299 25.98 -41.02 34.27
CA LYS A 299 27.01 -42.01 33.84
C LYS A 299 26.48 -43.08 32.86
N GLY A 300 25.22 -42.97 32.43
CA GLY A 300 24.63 -43.90 31.46
C GLY A 300 24.15 -45.25 32.02
N ASN A 301 23.95 -45.36 33.33
CA ASN A 301 23.39 -46.58 33.94
C ASN A 301 21.88 -46.65 33.73
N VAL A 302 21.45 -47.15 32.57
CA VAL A 302 20.03 -47.41 32.27
C VAL A 302 19.70 -48.85 32.67
N ARG A 303 18.69 -49.03 33.52
CA ARG A 303 18.14 -50.36 33.88
C ARG A 303 16.64 -50.34 33.61
N PHE A 304 16.17 -51.35 32.89
CA PHE A 304 14.75 -51.62 32.75
C PHE A 304 14.33 -52.58 33.86
N GLU A 305 13.28 -52.25 34.60
CA GLU A 305 12.70 -53.12 35.61
C GLU A 305 11.28 -53.50 35.19
N HIS A 306 11.05 -54.80 35.01
CA HIS A 306 9.78 -55.39 34.57
C HIS A 306 9.25 -54.84 33.24
N VAL A 307 10.14 -54.75 32.25
CA VAL A 307 9.79 -54.59 30.83
C VAL A 307 9.83 -55.94 30.14
#